data_AF-A0A368TMB3-F1
#
_entry.id   AF-A0A368TMB3-F1
#
_cell.length_a   1.000
_cell.length_b   1.000
_cell.length_c   1.000
_cell.angle_alpha   90.00
_cell.angle_beta   90.00
_cell.angle_gamma   90.00
#
_symmetry.space_group_name_H-M   'P 1'
#
loop_
_entity.id
_entity.type
_entity.pdbx_description
1 polymer ?
#
loop_
_entity_poly.entity_id
_entity_poly.type
_entity_poly.pdbx_seq_one_letter_code
_entity_poly.pdbx_strand_id
1 'polypeptide(L)'
;MTQTDKDKPIVFVSHVEEDAVVASKIKKWLEDNLLERIEVFVSSDKGINPGDKWEERIIEKLRKCSIALILCTQMSVRQPWINFEAGGAWVKGARVIPLCYHGQRKETLPRPLSSLEAIDLSEPDDVRKLLNLIAKEAGLRAPDIDPNGLIAGLPQRNIEELDVNGKLPDIRVEVKQAIATGGQGRPIHLLILEAQNHDKNSVFLGLPSIAKKNSRNSVTIGLDPVTRLPVPTGELKPGDSRSVRFDPTLVEMEDIEQLGEVIFCDKIGREFKGSAAATLKAIQFWKALVEV
;
A
#
# COMPACT_ATOMS: atom_id res chain seq x y z
N MET A 1 -9.76 45.94 24.73
CA MET A 1 -10.15 44.56 25.13
C MET A 1 -9.19 43.63 24.42
N THR A 2 -8.27 43.05 25.19
CA THR A 2 -7.24 42.12 24.71
C THR A 2 -7.91 40.84 24.24
N GLN A 3 -7.74 40.53 22.96
CA GLN A 3 -8.14 39.26 22.36
C GLN A 3 -7.24 38.19 22.97
N THR A 4 -7.78 37.33 23.82
CA THR A 4 -7.05 36.19 24.38
C THR A 4 -6.63 35.28 23.23
N ASP A 5 -5.33 35.13 23.04
CA ASP A 5 -4.74 34.14 22.15
C ASP A 5 -5.26 32.76 22.59
N LYS A 6 -6.15 32.15 21.79
CA LYS A 6 -6.47 30.74 21.99
C LYS A 6 -5.21 29.98 21.57
N ASP A 7 -4.67 29.15 22.46
CA ASP A 7 -3.58 28.24 22.12
C ASP A 7 -3.90 27.52 20.80
N LYS A 8 -2.96 27.56 19.85
CA LYS A 8 -3.11 26.94 18.54
C LYS A 8 -3.43 25.45 18.71
N PRO A 9 -4.42 24.87 18.00
CA PRO A 9 -4.68 23.44 18.08
C PRO A 9 -3.43 22.67 17.64
N ILE A 10 -3.07 21.68 18.43
CA ILE A 10 -1.88 20.87 18.20
C ILE A 10 -2.28 19.64 17.39
N VAL A 11 -1.61 19.45 16.25
CA VAL A 11 -1.66 18.24 15.43
C VAL A 11 -0.43 17.41 15.76
N PHE A 12 -0.62 16.32 16.48
CA PHE A 12 0.44 15.37 16.81
C PHE A 12 0.62 14.38 15.65
N VAL A 13 1.86 14.15 15.20
CA VAL A 13 2.18 13.16 14.15
C VAL A 13 3.01 12.03 14.76
N SER A 14 2.33 10.92 15.01
CA SER A 14 2.91 9.65 15.45
C SER A 14 3.51 8.91 14.27
N HIS A 15 4.76 8.49 14.39
CA HIS A 15 5.47 7.73 13.36
C HIS A 15 6.65 6.95 13.98
N VAL A 16 7.16 5.98 13.23
CA VAL A 16 8.42 5.27 13.52
C VAL A 16 9.60 5.99 12.87
N GLU A 17 10.83 5.76 13.33
CA GLU A 17 12.02 6.47 12.87
C GLU A 17 12.19 6.42 11.34
N GLU A 18 11.90 5.27 10.74
CA GLU A 18 11.99 5.04 9.30
C GLU A 18 11.08 6.03 8.54
N ASP A 19 9.92 6.34 9.11
CA ASP A 19 8.87 7.19 8.53
C ASP A 19 9.12 8.70 8.75
N ALA A 20 10.25 9.11 9.36
CA ALA A 20 10.52 10.50 9.76
C ALA A 20 10.48 11.52 8.61
N VAL A 21 10.96 11.13 7.43
CA VAL A 21 10.92 11.98 6.23
C VAL A 21 9.47 12.27 5.81
N VAL A 22 8.60 11.27 5.90
CA VAL A 22 7.17 11.39 5.54
C VAL A 22 6.48 12.30 6.54
N ALA A 23 6.68 12.06 7.84
CA ALA A 23 6.13 12.90 8.91
C ALA A 23 6.57 14.37 8.77
N SER A 24 7.84 14.60 8.43
CA SER A 24 8.39 15.95 8.20
C SER A 24 7.74 16.66 7.00
N LYS A 25 7.45 15.92 5.92
CA LYS A 25 6.77 16.47 4.74
C LYS A 25 5.30 16.80 5.02
N ILE A 26 4.62 15.94 5.79
CA ILE A 26 3.25 16.21 6.26
C ILE A 26 3.24 17.47 7.13
N LYS A 27 4.17 17.58 8.08
CA LYS A 27 4.34 18.76 8.93
C LYS A 27 4.49 20.03 8.11
N LYS A 28 5.49 20.06 7.23
CA LYS A 28 5.77 21.22 6.39
C LYS A 28 4.55 21.58 5.52
N TRP A 29 3.94 20.60 4.87
CA TRP A 29 2.77 20.84 4.03
C TRP A 29 1.59 21.41 4.82
N LEU A 30 1.32 20.93 6.03
CA LEU A 30 0.26 21.48 6.87
C LEU A 30 0.59 22.91 7.36
N GLU A 31 1.84 23.16 7.77
CA GLU A 31 2.29 24.48 8.24
C GLU A 31 2.25 25.54 7.13
N ASP A 32 2.76 25.21 5.93
CA ASP A 32 2.78 26.10 4.76
C ASP A 32 1.37 26.50 4.32
N ASN A 33 0.41 25.60 4.47
CA ASN A 33 -0.94 25.75 3.92
C ASN A 33 -1.99 26.22 4.92
N LEU A 34 -1.71 26.13 6.22
CA LEU A 34 -2.62 26.58 7.29
C LEU A 34 -2.10 27.83 8.02
N LEU A 35 -1.14 28.55 7.41
CA LEU A 35 -0.70 29.90 7.80
C LEU A 35 -0.37 30.02 9.30
N GLU A 36 0.35 29.04 9.84
CA GLU A 36 0.74 28.96 11.26
C GLU A 36 -0.44 28.99 12.25
N ARG A 37 -1.67 28.65 11.84
CA ARG A 37 -2.84 28.60 12.75
C ARG A 37 -2.93 27.33 13.57
N ILE A 38 -2.07 26.37 13.28
CA ILE A 38 -1.90 25.12 14.02
C ILE A 38 -0.46 25.00 14.49
N GLU A 39 -0.24 24.17 15.50
CA GLU A 39 1.09 23.66 15.82
C GLU A 39 1.17 22.20 15.35
N VAL A 40 2.12 21.85 14.48
CA VAL A 40 2.34 20.46 14.11
C VAL A 40 3.55 19.92 14.87
N PHE A 41 3.32 18.94 15.73
CA PHE A 41 4.36 18.30 16.54
C PHE A 41 4.60 16.87 16.05
N VAL A 42 5.82 16.59 15.60
CA VAL A 42 6.20 15.25 15.12
C VAL A 42 6.91 14.50 16.24
N SER A 43 6.61 13.22 16.46
CA SER A 43 7.16 12.44 17.59
C SER A 43 8.70 12.27 17.61
N SER A 44 9.37 12.65 16.52
CA SER A 44 10.84 12.68 16.37
C SER A 44 11.43 14.06 16.72
N ASP A 45 10.60 15.07 16.99
CA ASP A 45 11.01 16.37 17.56
C ASP A 45 11.41 16.21 19.05
N LYS A 46 12.26 15.22 19.35
CA LYS A 46 12.61 14.74 20.70
C LYS A 46 13.36 15.79 21.53
N GLY A 47 14.00 16.80 20.93
CA GLY A 47 14.95 17.62 21.67
C GLY A 47 16.22 16.80 21.87
N ILE A 48 17.24 17.16 21.11
CA ILE A 48 18.46 16.37 20.93
C ILE A 48 19.57 16.75 21.92
N ASN A 49 19.29 17.60 22.92
CA ASN A 49 20.31 18.01 23.86
C ASN A 49 20.46 16.97 24.98
N PRO A 50 21.69 16.61 25.35
CA PRO A 50 21.94 15.77 26.53
C PRO A 50 21.27 16.37 27.78
N GLY A 51 20.40 15.60 28.43
CA GLY A 51 19.63 16.04 29.61
C GLY A 51 18.18 16.45 29.34
N ASP A 52 17.76 16.54 28.07
CA ASP A 52 16.37 16.81 27.72
C ASP A 52 15.46 15.65 28.14
N LYS A 53 14.38 15.98 28.82
CA LYS A 53 13.31 15.04 29.18
C LYS A 53 12.35 14.83 28.02
N TRP A 54 12.89 14.33 26.91
CA TRP A 54 12.20 14.21 25.64
C TRP A 54 10.89 13.41 25.72
N GLU A 55 10.85 12.35 26.53
CA GLU A 55 9.63 11.56 26.78
C GLU A 55 8.51 12.39 27.43
N GLU A 56 8.84 13.22 28.42
CA GLU A 56 7.86 14.08 29.10
C GLU A 56 7.25 15.08 28.11
N ARG A 57 8.06 15.61 27.19
CA ARG A 57 7.60 16.54 26.14
C ARG A 57 6.66 15.87 25.14
N ILE A 58 6.98 14.66 24.68
CA ILE A 58 6.08 13.89 23.79
C ILE A 58 4.75 13.64 24.49
N ILE A 59 4.79 13.16 25.74
CA ILE A 59 3.58 12.88 26.52
C ILE A 59 2.76 14.17 26.73
N GLU A 60 3.41 15.30 26.99
CA GLU A 60 2.74 16.59 27.12
C GLU A 60 2.02 16.99 25.82
N LYS A 61 2.70 16.91 24.68
CA LYS A 61 2.12 17.26 23.38
C LYS A 61 1.01 16.31 22.98
N LEU A 62 1.18 15.01 23.23
CA LEU A 62 0.13 14.01 23.02
C LEU A 62 -1.11 14.30 23.89
N ARG A 63 -0.91 14.73 25.14
CA ARG A 63 -2.01 15.09 26.05
C ARG A 63 -2.77 16.35 25.63
N LYS A 64 -2.08 17.30 24.99
CA LYS A 64 -2.65 18.60 24.58
C LYS A 64 -3.13 18.61 23.13
N CYS A 65 -2.86 17.56 22.34
CA CYS A 65 -3.25 17.53 20.94
C CYS A 65 -4.77 17.49 20.75
N SER A 66 -5.24 18.18 19.71
CA SER A 66 -6.64 18.13 19.27
C SER A 66 -6.82 17.03 18.22
N ILE A 67 -5.77 16.77 17.44
CA ILE A 67 -5.72 15.76 16.39
C ILE A 67 -4.43 14.97 16.55
N ALA A 68 -4.52 13.65 16.50
CA ALA A 68 -3.38 12.74 16.43
C ALA A 68 -3.40 11.99 15.10
N LEU A 69 -2.47 12.34 14.22
CA LEU A 69 -2.22 11.66 12.96
C LEU A 69 -1.28 10.48 13.23
N ILE A 70 -1.73 9.27 12.91
CA ILE A 70 -0.99 8.04 13.12
C ILE A 70 -0.47 7.55 11.78
N LEU A 71 0.81 7.73 11.48
CA LEU A 71 1.38 7.31 10.21
C LEU A 71 1.49 5.78 10.18
N CYS A 72 0.75 5.18 9.24
CA CYS A 72 0.55 3.75 9.13
C CYS A 72 1.16 3.25 7.81
N THR A 73 2.32 2.63 7.92
CA THR A 73 2.94 1.72 6.95
C THR A 73 2.85 0.27 7.44
N GLN A 74 3.06 -0.70 6.54
CA GLN A 74 3.09 -2.14 6.89
C GLN A 74 4.08 -2.48 8.03
N MET A 75 5.14 -1.69 8.18
CA MET A 75 6.11 -1.82 9.28
C MET A 75 5.61 -1.15 10.56
N SER A 76 5.17 0.11 10.48
CA SER A 76 4.79 0.90 11.66
C SER A 76 3.62 0.30 12.44
N VAL A 77 2.61 -0.28 11.76
CA VAL A 77 1.41 -0.82 12.42
C VAL A 77 1.70 -2.03 13.31
N ARG A 78 2.88 -2.63 13.17
CA ARG A 78 3.38 -3.73 14.01
C ARG A 78 4.15 -3.23 15.23
N GLN A 79 4.52 -1.95 15.28
CA GLN A 79 5.25 -1.38 16.41
C GLN A 79 4.30 -1.07 17.57
N PRO A 80 4.53 -1.62 18.78
CA PRO A 80 3.65 -1.40 19.93
C PRO A 80 3.42 0.08 20.24
N TRP A 81 4.45 0.91 20.02
CA TRP A 81 4.42 2.34 20.34
C TRP A 81 3.37 3.12 19.54
N ILE A 82 3.12 2.76 18.28
CA ILE A 82 2.09 3.39 17.45
C ILE A 82 0.69 3.23 18.07
N ASN A 83 0.38 2.03 18.58
CA ASN A 83 -0.88 1.78 19.27
C ASN A 83 -0.95 2.48 20.63
N PHE A 84 0.19 2.61 21.33
CA PHE A 84 0.27 3.33 22.60
C PHE A 84 -0.03 4.82 22.43
N GLU A 85 0.59 5.49 21.45
CA GLU A 85 0.33 6.91 21.16
C GLU A 85 -1.10 7.14 20.69
N ALA A 86 -1.61 6.29 19.78
CA ALA A 86 -2.99 6.33 19.34
C ALA A 86 -3.98 6.19 20.50
N GLY A 87 -3.78 5.21 21.39
CA GLY A 87 -4.61 5.02 22.57
C GLY A 87 -4.51 6.18 23.56
N GLY A 88 -3.31 6.71 23.77
CA GLY A 88 -3.06 7.86 24.64
C GLY A 88 -3.79 9.12 24.17
N ALA A 89 -3.71 9.43 22.87
CA ALA A 89 -4.45 10.54 22.28
C ALA A 89 -5.97 10.32 22.36
N TRP A 90 -6.44 9.12 22.03
CA TRP A 90 -7.87 8.79 22.05
C TRP A 90 -8.50 8.97 23.43
N VAL A 91 -7.85 8.45 24.49
CA VAL A 91 -8.32 8.59 25.88
C VAL A 91 -8.33 10.05 26.34
N LYS A 92 -7.51 10.92 25.73
CA LYS A 92 -7.47 12.36 26.01
C LYS A 92 -8.47 13.18 25.18
N GLY A 93 -9.26 12.52 24.34
CA GLY A 93 -10.31 13.15 23.54
C GLY A 93 -9.82 13.75 22.22
N ALA A 94 -8.57 13.49 21.83
CA ALA A 94 -8.08 13.89 20.51
C ALA A 94 -8.77 13.07 19.40
N ARG A 95 -8.94 13.68 18.22
CA ARG A 95 -9.32 12.97 17.00
C ARG A 95 -8.14 12.15 16.51
N VAL A 96 -8.20 10.82 16.64
CA VAL A 96 -7.16 9.91 16.16
C VAL A 96 -7.46 9.50 14.72
N ILE A 97 -6.52 9.76 13.81
CA ILE A 97 -6.69 9.54 12.37
C ILE A 97 -5.51 8.71 11.86
N PRO A 98 -5.72 7.43 11.49
CA PRO A 98 -4.72 6.65 10.79
C PRO A 98 -4.46 7.21 9.38
N LEU A 99 -3.20 7.43 9.05
CA LEU A 99 -2.73 7.82 7.72
C LEU A 99 -2.09 6.62 7.05
N CYS A 100 -2.83 5.93 6.20
CA CYS A 100 -2.32 4.84 5.38
C CYS A 100 -1.30 5.42 4.38
N TYR A 101 -0.11 4.87 4.42
CA TYR A 101 0.98 5.25 3.54
C TYR A 101 1.69 4.01 3.01
N HIS A 102 2.15 4.12 1.77
CA HIS A 102 3.17 3.25 1.20
C HIS A 102 2.93 1.75 1.48
N GLY A 103 1.80 1.27 0.94
CA GLY A 103 1.40 -0.14 1.00
C GLY A 103 0.45 -0.49 2.15
N GLN A 104 0.34 0.34 3.18
CA GLN A 104 -0.79 0.20 4.08
C GLN A 104 -2.07 0.65 3.37
N ARG A 105 -3.17 -0.07 3.60
CA ARG A 105 -4.52 0.29 3.13
C ARG A 105 -5.50 0.28 4.27
N LYS A 106 -6.57 1.04 4.14
CA LYS A 106 -7.62 1.20 5.16
C LYS A 106 -8.21 -0.13 5.59
N GLU A 107 -8.48 -1.01 4.63
CA GLU A 107 -9.12 -2.32 4.85
C GLU A 107 -8.17 -3.32 5.54
N THR A 108 -6.87 -3.03 5.52
CA THR A 108 -5.81 -3.91 6.05
C THR A 108 -5.22 -3.41 7.36
N LEU A 109 -5.79 -2.35 7.95
CA LEU A 109 -5.32 -1.84 9.24
C LEU A 109 -5.60 -2.86 10.35
N PRO A 110 -4.62 -3.15 11.24
CA PRO A 110 -4.90 -3.98 12.39
C PRO A 110 -5.78 -3.24 13.39
N ARG A 111 -6.48 -4.00 14.24
CA ARG A 111 -7.11 -3.40 15.43
C ARG A 111 -6.01 -2.87 16.37
N PRO A 112 -6.25 -1.76 17.09
CA PRO A 112 -7.50 -0.99 17.13
C PRO A 112 -7.67 0.00 15.97
N LEU A 113 -6.63 0.28 15.17
CA LEU A 113 -6.62 1.33 14.14
C LEU A 113 -7.71 1.15 13.06
N SER A 114 -8.05 -0.08 12.68
CA SER A 114 -9.18 -0.34 11.75
C SER A 114 -10.56 0.02 12.30
N SER A 115 -10.67 0.39 13.58
CA SER A 115 -11.92 0.89 14.16
C SER A 115 -12.14 2.38 13.91
N LEU A 116 -11.12 3.07 13.38
CA LEU A 116 -11.10 4.51 13.13
C LEU A 116 -11.25 4.78 11.62
N GLU A 117 -11.77 5.96 11.28
CA GLU A 117 -11.80 6.40 9.89
C GLU A 117 -10.39 6.82 9.44
N ALA A 118 -9.83 6.07 8.51
CA ALA A 118 -8.48 6.27 7.99
C ALA A 118 -8.47 7.09 6.69
N ILE A 119 -7.35 7.78 6.47
CA ILE A 119 -7.00 8.52 5.26
C ILE A 119 -5.95 7.72 4.50
N ASP A 120 -6.13 7.51 3.19
CA ASP A 120 -5.06 6.99 2.33
C ASP A 120 -4.34 8.15 1.66
N LEU A 121 -3.04 8.28 1.92
CA LEU A 121 -2.21 9.36 1.38
C LEU A 121 -1.93 9.20 -0.12
N SER A 122 -2.34 8.09 -0.76
CA SER A 122 -2.35 8.01 -2.23
C SER A 122 -3.64 8.53 -2.86
N GLU A 123 -4.68 8.80 -2.08
CA GLU A 123 -6.00 9.21 -2.59
C GLU A 123 -6.22 10.72 -2.42
N PRO A 124 -6.30 11.50 -3.51
CA PRO A 124 -6.45 12.96 -3.45
C PRO A 124 -7.67 13.44 -2.62
N ASP A 125 -8.79 12.73 -2.71
CA ASP A 125 -10.00 13.08 -1.97
C ASP A 125 -9.84 12.88 -0.46
N ASP A 126 -9.06 11.89 -0.04
CA ASP A 126 -8.76 11.67 1.37
C ASP A 126 -7.83 12.74 1.92
N VAL A 127 -6.79 13.10 1.17
CA VAL A 127 -5.89 14.21 1.55
C VAL A 127 -6.67 15.52 1.65
N ARG A 128 -7.63 15.77 0.76
CA ARG A 128 -8.53 16.92 0.84
C ARG A 128 -9.43 16.87 2.07
N LYS A 129 -10.00 15.70 2.41
CA LYS A 129 -10.79 15.53 3.65
C LYS A 129 -9.95 15.83 4.89
N LEU A 130 -8.71 15.34 4.94
CA LEU A 130 -7.78 15.60 6.03
C LEU A 130 -7.53 17.10 6.21
N LEU A 131 -7.19 17.80 5.13
CA LEU A 131 -6.94 19.24 5.14
C LEU A 131 -8.18 20.00 5.64
N ASN A 132 -9.37 19.67 5.12
CA ASN A 132 -10.62 20.30 5.54
C ASN A 132 -10.91 20.10 7.02
N LEU A 133 -10.64 18.90 7.54
CA LEU A 133 -10.83 18.58 8.95
C LEU A 133 -9.89 19.40 9.84
N ILE A 134 -8.61 19.45 9.51
CA ILE A 134 -7.61 20.21 10.30
C ILE A 134 -7.89 21.71 10.21
N ALA A 135 -8.21 22.24 9.02
CA ALA A 135 -8.56 23.64 8.85
C ALA A 135 -9.79 24.03 9.70
N LYS A 136 -10.81 23.17 9.73
CA LYS A 136 -12.01 23.38 10.57
C LYS A 136 -11.66 23.41 12.06
N GLU A 137 -10.79 22.50 12.52
CA GLU A 137 -10.33 22.48 13.91
C GLU A 137 -9.53 23.75 14.28
N ALA A 138 -8.78 24.29 13.30
CA ALA A 138 -8.10 25.59 13.40
C ALA A 138 -9.03 26.81 13.30
N GLY A 139 -10.35 26.62 13.14
CA GLY A 139 -11.31 27.71 12.95
C GLY A 139 -11.18 28.43 11.60
N LEU A 140 -10.58 27.77 10.61
CA LEU A 140 -10.39 28.30 9.26
C LEU A 140 -11.41 27.72 8.28
N ARG A 141 -11.69 28.49 7.24
CA ARG A 141 -12.19 27.91 5.99
C ARG A 141 -11.02 27.20 5.32
N ALA A 142 -11.22 25.95 4.94
CA ALA A 142 -10.19 25.20 4.26
C ALA A 142 -9.73 25.94 2.99
N PRO A 143 -8.41 26.11 2.81
CA PRO A 143 -7.87 26.74 1.61
C PRO A 143 -8.10 25.83 0.40
N ASP A 144 -8.28 26.44 -0.78
CA ASP A 144 -8.41 25.71 -2.04
C ASP A 144 -7.02 25.31 -2.53
N ILE A 145 -6.59 24.12 -2.13
CA ILE A 145 -5.24 23.59 -2.37
C ILE A 145 -5.35 22.27 -3.09
N ASP A 146 -4.48 22.07 -4.07
CA ASP A 146 -4.36 20.80 -4.76
C ASP A 146 -3.73 19.74 -3.83
N PRO A 147 -4.50 18.70 -3.42
CA PRO A 147 -3.97 17.62 -2.57
C PRO A 147 -2.79 16.88 -3.21
N ASN A 148 -2.68 16.88 -4.56
CA ASN A 148 -1.57 16.22 -5.25
C ASN A 148 -0.20 16.81 -4.90
N GLY A 149 -0.14 18.07 -4.44
CA GLY A 149 1.11 18.69 -4.00
C GLY A 149 1.76 17.95 -2.82
N LEU A 150 0.97 17.45 -1.87
CA LEU A 150 1.48 16.58 -0.81
C LEU A 150 1.92 15.24 -1.39
N ILE A 151 1.02 14.59 -2.15
CA ILE A 151 1.20 13.22 -2.66
C ILE A 151 2.48 13.12 -3.50
N ALA A 152 2.66 14.02 -4.46
CA ALA A 152 3.86 14.07 -5.31
C ALA A 152 5.13 14.41 -4.51
N GLY A 153 4.97 15.11 -3.39
CA GLY A 153 6.04 15.42 -2.46
C GLY A 153 6.49 14.22 -1.64
N LEU A 154 5.66 13.20 -1.38
CA LEU A 154 6.01 12.08 -0.51
C LEU A 154 7.06 11.13 -1.14
N PRO A 155 8.05 10.62 -0.38
CA PRO A 155 9.11 9.78 -0.92
C PRO A 155 8.59 8.41 -1.36
N GLN A 156 8.78 8.04 -2.63
CA GLN A 156 8.59 6.64 -3.03
C GLN A 156 9.61 5.77 -2.31
N ARG A 157 9.14 4.90 -1.41
CA ARG A 157 10.01 3.90 -0.79
C ARG A 157 10.20 2.73 -1.74
N ASN A 158 11.39 2.14 -1.69
CA ASN A 158 11.72 1.01 -2.54
C ASN A 158 10.96 -0.22 -2.04
N ILE A 159 10.25 -0.89 -2.94
CA ILE A 159 9.31 -1.98 -2.61
C ILE A 159 10.04 -3.19 -2.00
N GLU A 160 11.35 -3.30 -2.27
CA GLU A 160 12.26 -4.31 -1.73
C GLU A 160 12.57 -4.10 -0.23
N GLU A 161 12.42 -2.89 0.30
CA GLU A 161 12.67 -2.55 1.72
C GLU A 161 11.44 -2.78 2.63
N LEU A 162 10.32 -3.29 2.08
CA LEU A 162 9.00 -3.33 2.74
C LEU A 162 8.75 -4.53 3.68
N ASP A 163 9.76 -5.36 3.93
CA ASP A 163 9.67 -6.37 4.98
C ASP A 163 10.60 -6.02 6.13
N VAL A 164 10.18 -6.34 7.35
CA VAL A 164 10.87 -6.01 8.61
C VAL A 164 12.30 -6.59 8.64
N ASN A 165 12.60 -7.54 7.74
CA ASN A 165 13.90 -8.18 7.56
C ASN A 165 14.48 -8.06 6.13
N GLY A 166 13.88 -7.25 5.26
CA GLY A 166 14.29 -7.13 3.85
C GLY A 166 14.01 -8.38 2.99
N LYS A 167 13.06 -9.24 3.39
CA LYS A 167 12.71 -10.47 2.67
C LYS A 167 11.28 -10.41 2.14
N LEU A 168 11.09 -10.63 0.84
CA LEU A 168 9.73 -10.74 0.28
C LEU A 168 8.97 -11.92 0.93
N PRO A 169 7.63 -11.80 1.09
CA PRO A 169 6.79 -12.94 1.48
C PRO A 169 7.07 -14.17 0.59
N ASP A 170 7.09 -15.38 1.17
CA ASP A 170 7.29 -16.63 0.40
C ASP A 170 6.05 -16.97 -0.44
N ILE A 171 5.88 -16.24 -1.56
CA ILE A 171 4.86 -16.52 -2.57
C ILE A 171 5.54 -17.20 -3.75
N ARG A 172 5.15 -18.45 -4.01
CA ARG A 172 5.72 -19.25 -5.10
C ARG A 172 4.80 -19.17 -6.30
N VAL A 173 5.41 -18.87 -7.45
CA VAL A 173 4.68 -18.73 -8.71
C VAL A 173 5.06 -19.87 -9.64
N GLU A 174 4.05 -20.60 -10.10
CA GLU A 174 4.18 -21.75 -10.98
C GLU A 174 3.35 -21.59 -12.26
N VAL A 175 3.83 -22.23 -13.33
CA VAL A 175 3.11 -22.33 -14.60
C VAL A 175 2.80 -23.79 -14.86
N LYS A 176 1.51 -24.10 -14.93
CA LYS A 176 0.97 -25.44 -15.20
C LYS A 176 0.23 -25.42 -16.55
N GLN A 177 -0.02 -26.60 -17.09
CA GLN A 177 -0.81 -26.76 -18.31
C GLN A 177 -2.24 -27.16 -17.95
N ALA A 178 -3.20 -26.73 -18.76
CA ALA A 178 -4.58 -27.14 -18.63
C ALA A 178 -5.24 -27.33 -19.98
N ILE A 179 -6.32 -28.11 -19.98
CA ILE A 179 -7.18 -28.30 -21.12
C ILE A 179 -8.58 -27.87 -20.69
N ALA A 180 -9.20 -26.98 -21.45
CA ALA A 180 -10.60 -26.63 -21.31
C ALA A 180 -11.38 -27.07 -22.54
N THR A 181 -12.70 -27.08 -22.44
CA THR A 181 -13.59 -27.34 -23.57
C THR A 181 -14.16 -26.02 -24.06
N GLY A 182 -13.91 -25.69 -25.33
CA GLY A 182 -14.47 -24.51 -25.98
C GLY A 182 -15.95 -24.65 -26.31
N GLY A 183 -16.60 -23.55 -26.70
CA GLY A 183 -18.04 -23.51 -27.01
C GLY A 183 -18.53 -24.42 -28.16
N GLN A 184 -17.60 -25.03 -28.91
CA GLN A 184 -17.87 -25.98 -30.00
C GLN A 184 -17.42 -27.42 -29.65
N GLY A 185 -17.11 -27.70 -28.37
CA GLY A 185 -16.61 -29.02 -27.93
C GLY A 185 -15.14 -29.30 -28.28
N ARG A 186 -14.45 -28.36 -28.93
CA ARG A 186 -13.02 -28.48 -29.25
C ARG A 186 -12.18 -28.26 -27.99
N PRO A 187 -11.10 -29.04 -27.78
CA PRO A 187 -10.16 -28.80 -26.71
C PRO A 187 -9.46 -27.46 -26.93
N ILE A 188 -9.34 -26.67 -25.87
CA ILE A 188 -8.53 -25.45 -25.82
C ILE A 188 -7.38 -25.74 -24.85
N HIS A 189 -6.16 -25.69 -25.37
CA HIS A 189 -4.95 -25.81 -24.56
C HIS A 189 -4.62 -24.47 -23.93
N LEU A 190 -4.53 -24.43 -22.60
CA LEU A 190 -4.34 -23.24 -21.80
C LEU A 190 -3.14 -23.41 -20.87
N LEU A 191 -2.64 -22.29 -20.37
CA LEU A 191 -1.71 -22.25 -19.25
C LEU A 191 -2.47 -21.86 -17.97
N ILE A 192 -2.09 -22.47 -16.85
CA ILE A 192 -2.50 -22.04 -15.51
C ILE A 192 -1.31 -21.35 -14.86
N LEU A 193 -1.51 -20.09 -14.51
CA LEU A 193 -0.58 -19.30 -13.72
C LEU A 193 -1.05 -19.36 -12.26
N GLU A 194 -0.21 -19.88 -11.38
CA GLU A 194 -0.60 -20.10 -9.99
C GLU A 194 0.35 -19.42 -9.02
N ALA A 195 -0.20 -18.67 -8.06
CA ALA A 195 0.52 -18.16 -6.91
C ALA A 195 0.09 -18.95 -5.66
N GLN A 196 1.06 -19.41 -4.88
CA GLN A 196 0.86 -20.14 -3.62
C GLN A 196 1.49 -19.37 -2.47
N ASN A 197 0.75 -19.17 -1.38
CA ASN A 197 1.27 -18.47 -0.21
C ASN A 197 1.86 -19.47 0.80
N HIS A 198 3.19 -19.51 0.89
CA HIS A 198 3.96 -20.28 1.87
C HIS A 198 4.46 -19.41 3.03
N ASP A 199 4.09 -18.13 3.06
CA ASP A 199 4.37 -17.22 4.16
C ASP A 199 3.40 -17.44 5.33
N LYS A 200 3.74 -16.86 6.49
CA LYS A 200 2.88 -16.88 7.69
C LYS A 200 1.77 -15.84 7.61
N ASN A 201 1.88 -14.85 6.73
CA ASN A 201 0.94 -13.74 6.61
C ASN A 201 0.21 -13.75 5.26
N SER A 202 -1.00 -13.18 5.23
CA SER A 202 -1.72 -12.96 3.99
C SER A 202 -1.03 -11.92 3.10
N VAL A 203 -1.15 -12.10 1.78
CA VAL A 203 -0.78 -11.09 0.77
C VAL A 203 -2.00 -10.71 -0.07
N PHE A 204 -2.10 -9.47 -0.53
CA PHE A 204 -3.25 -9.00 -1.32
C PHE A 204 -2.88 -8.87 -2.79
N LEU A 205 -3.01 -9.96 -3.54
CA LEU A 205 -2.63 -10.01 -4.95
C LEU A 205 -3.57 -9.18 -5.84
N GLY A 206 -2.97 -8.41 -6.75
CA GLY A 206 -3.62 -7.73 -7.86
C GLY A 206 -3.73 -8.63 -9.09
N LEU A 207 -3.81 -8.02 -10.27
CA LEU A 207 -3.84 -8.75 -11.54
C LEU A 207 -2.46 -9.32 -11.86
N PRO A 208 -2.35 -10.59 -12.30
CA PRO A 208 -1.09 -11.14 -12.76
C PRO A 208 -0.73 -10.60 -14.15
N SER A 209 0.56 -10.65 -14.46
CA SER A 209 1.09 -10.32 -15.77
C SER A 209 2.18 -11.29 -16.21
N ILE A 210 2.51 -11.26 -17.49
CA ILE A 210 3.67 -11.97 -18.05
C ILE A 210 4.61 -10.93 -18.65
N ALA A 211 5.84 -10.88 -18.17
CA ALA A 211 6.86 -9.97 -18.70
C ALA A 211 7.25 -10.36 -20.13
N LYS A 212 7.56 -9.38 -20.99
CA LYS A 212 8.20 -9.63 -22.28
C LYS A 212 9.72 -9.58 -22.11
N LYS A 213 10.45 -10.57 -22.65
CA LYS A 213 11.91 -10.63 -22.66
C LYS A 213 12.48 -9.35 -23.27
N ASN A 214 13.56 -8.83 -22.68
CA ASN A 214 14.27 -7.64 -23.15
C ASN A 214 13.39 -6.38 -23.30
N SER A 215 12.26 -6.31 -22.60
CA SER A 215 11.33 -5.19 -22.63
C SER A 215 10.86 -4.83 -21.22
N ARG A 216 10.47 -3.57 -21.02
CA ARG A 216 9.74 -3.15 -19.81
C ARG A 216 8.23 -3.43 -19.90
N ASN A 217 7.77 -3.96 -21.03
CA ASN A 217 6.36 -4.25 -21.25
C ASN A 217 5.98 -5.60 -20.65
N SER A 218 4.74 -5.70 -20.18
CA SER A 218 4.13 -6.95 -19.71
C SER A 218 2.70 -7.09 -20.25
N VAL A 219 2.24 -8.32 -20.36
CA VAL A 219 0.86 -8.65 -20.73
C VAL A 219 0.08 -8.86 -19.44
N THR A 220 -0.83 -7.94 -19.11
CA THR A 220 -1.69 -8.06 -17.93
C THR A 220 -2.88 -8.97 -18.22
N ILE A 221 -3.19 -9.88 -17.30
CA ILE A 221 -4.26 -10.87 -17.46
C ILE A 221 -5.44 -10.45 -16.58
N GLY A 222 -6.40 -9.74 -17.19
CA GLY A 222 -7.56 -9.18 -16.51
C GLY A 222 -8.82 -10.04 -16.57
N LEU A 223 -8.94 -10.94 -17.55
CA LEU A 223 -10.13 -11.75 -17.80
C LEU A 223 -9.76 -13.21 -17.97
N ASP A 224 -10.59 -14.11 -17.44
CA ASP A 224 -10.47 -15.53 -17.71
C ASP A 224 -10.89 -15.82 -19.18
N PRO A 225 -10.05 -16.51 -19.98
CA PRO A 225 -10.28 -16.68 -21.41
C PRO A 225 -11.51 -17.55 -21.74
N VAL A 226 -11.94 -18.42 -20.81
CA VAL A 226 -13.06 -19.34 -21.01
C VAL A 226 -14.37 -18.72 -20.56
N THR A 227 -14.40 -18.20 -19.34
CA THR A 227 -15.61 -17.67 -18.70
C THR A 227 -15.86 -16.19 -19.01
N ARG A 228 -14.83 -15.47 -19.48
CA ARG A 228 -14.83 -14.01 -19.68
C ARG A 228 -15.11 -13.20 -18.41
N LEU A 229 -15.03 -13.84 -17.25
CA LEU A 229 -15.16 -13.16 -15.96
C LEU A 229 -13.84 -12.47 -15.57
N PRO A 230 -13.90 -11.38 -14.79
CA PRO A 230 -12.71 -10.76 -14.22
C PRO A 230 -11.88 -11.75 -13.39
N VAL A 231 -10.56 -11.66 -13.55
CA VAL A 231 -9.63 -12.44 -12.73
C VAL A 231 -9.73 -11.99 -11.28
N PRO A 232 -9.86 -12.94 -10.31
CA PRO A 232 -10.01 -12.59 -8.91
C PRO A 232 -8.75 -11.91 -8.36
N THR A 233 -8.95 -10.76 -7.70
CA THR A 233 -7.92 -10.03 -6.94
C THR A 233 -8.28 -10.03 -5.45
N GLY A 234 -7.34 -9.66 -4.58
CA GLY A 234 -7.56 -9.58 -3.13
C GLY A 234 -6.71 -10.58 -2.34
N GLU A 235 -7.14 -10.87 -1.11
CA GLU A 235 -6.37 -11.65 -0.13
C GLU A 235 -6.04 -13.07 -0.63
N LEU A 236 -4.80 -13.48 -0.44
CA LEU A 236 -4.30 -14.84 -0.53
C LEU A 236 -3.77 -15.22 0.86
N LYS A 237 -4.51 -16.06 1.58
CA LYS A 237 -4.19 -16.43 2.97
C LYS A 237 -3.02 -17.43 3.02
N PRO A 238 -2.36 -17.57 4.18
CA PRO A 238 -1.36 -18.61 4.38
C PRO A 238 -1.88 -20.00 4.01
N GLY A 239 -1.16 -20.72 3.16
CA GLY A 239 -1.53 -22.05 2.66
C GLY A 239 -2.49 -22.07 1.46
N ASP A 240 -3.08 -20.93 1.09
CA ASP A 240 -3.96 -20.86 -0.08
C ASP A 240 -3.18 -20.74 -1.39
N SER A 241 -3.86 -21.04 -2.49
CA SER A 241 -3.38 -20.82 -3.86
C SER A 241 -4.39 -20.05 -4.69
N ARG A 242 -3.90 -19.31 -5.69
CA ARG A 242 -4.73 -18.64 -6.69
C ARG A 242 -4.24 -18.98 -8.07
N SER A 243 -5.12 -19.57 -8.86
CA SER A 243 -4.85 -20.02 -10.23
C SER A 243 -5.62 -19.17 -11.23
N VAL A 244 -4.94 -18.73 -12.28
CA VAL A 244 -5.49 -17.91 -13.37
C VAL A 244 -5.19 -18.58 -14.69
N ARG A 245 -6.19 -18.65 -15.57
CA ARG A 245 -6.01 -19.23 -16.90
C ARG A 245 -5.49 -18.17 -17.86
N PHE A 246 -4.52 -18.56 -18.67
CA PHE A 246 -3.96 -17.76 -19.74
C PHE A 246 -4.07 -18.54 -21.05
N ASP A 247 -4.60 -17.89 -22.07
CA ASP A 247 -4.66 -18.42 -23.43
C ASP A 247 -3.60 -17.72 -24.28
N PRO A 248 -2.51 -18.42 -24.65
CA PRO A 248 -1.46 -17.82 -25.45
C PRO A 248 -1.93 -17.30 -26.82
N THR A 249 -3.06 -17.77 -27.38
CA THR A 249 -3.58 -17.22 -28.65
C THR A 249 -4.07 -15.79 -28.54
N LEU A 250 -4.26 -15.26 -27.32
CA LEU A 250 -4.66 -13.88 -27.10
C LEU A 250 -3.49 -12.88 -27.23
N VAL A 251 -2.29 -13.39 -27.50
CA VAL A 251 -1.07 -12.61 -27.75
C VAL A 251 -0.64 -12.86 -29.19
N GLU A 252 -0.11 -11.83 -29.86
CA GLU A 252 0.42 -11.96 -31.22
C GLU A 252 1.51 -13.04 -31.29
N MET A 253 1.52 -13.86 -32.33
CA MET A 253 2.41 -15.04 -32.42
C MET A 253 3.90 -14.70 -32.29
N GLU A 254 4.32 -13.55 -32.83
CA GLU A 254 5.70 -13.04 -32.73
C GLU A 254 6.11 -12.63 -31.30
N ASP A 255 5.12 -12.35 -30.45
CA ASP A 255 5.29 -11.96 -29.04
C ASP A 255 5.24 -13.18 -28.09
N ILE A 256 4.65 -14.31 -28.49
CA ILE A 256 4.50 -15.50 -27.63
C ILE A 256 5.87 -16.06 -27.22
N GLU A 257 6.83 -16.12 -28.14
CA GLU A 257 8.19 -16.62 -27.85
C GLU A 257 9.00 -15.64 -26.98
N GLN A 258 8.56 -14.38 -26.95
CA GLN A 258 9.12 -13.32 -26.12
C GLN A 258 8.53 -13.29 -24.71
N LEU A 259 7.51 -14.10 -24.39
CA LEU A 259 7.00 -14.19 -23.03
C LEU A 259 8.06 -14.75 -22.07
N GLY A 260 8.20 -14.11 -20.91
CA GLY A 260 9.22 -14.35 -19.90
C GLY A 260 8.62 -14.78 -18.56
N GLU A 261 8.99 -14.09 -17.49
CA GLU A 261 8.52 -14.41 -16.14
C GLU A 261 7.04 -14.09 -15.98
N VAL A 262 6.32 -14.99 -15.30
CA VAL A 262 4.98 -14.71 -14.79
C VAL A 262 5.12 -13.96 -13.48
N ILE A 263 4.40 -12.86 -13.34
CA ILE A 263 4.49 -11.95 -12.21
C ILE A 263 3.12 -11.82 -11.56
N PHE A 264 3.04 -12.14 -10.28
CA PHE A 264 1.94 -11.70 -9.43
C PHE A 264 2.40 -10.49 -8.64
N CYS A 265 1.73 -9.36 -8.81
CA CYS A 265 1.97 -8.18 -8.00
C CYS A 265 0.94 -8.12 -6.88
N ASP A 266 1.32 -7.69 -5.68
CA ASP A 266 0.34 -7.29 -4.68
C ASP A 266 -0.05 -5.80 -4.78
N LYS A 267 -1.07 -5.41 -4.02
CA LYS A 267 -1.59 -4.03 -4.00
C LYS A 267 -0.58 -2.99 -3.50
N ILE A 268 0.56 -3.42 -2.97
CA ILE A 268 1.63 -2.55 -2.48
C ILE A 268 2.83 -2.53 -3.45
N GLY A 269 2.72 -3.26 -4.57
CA GLY A 269 3.67 -3.27 -5.68
C GLY A 269 4.75 -4.34 -5.57
N ARG A 270 4.73 -5.22 -4.55
CA ARG A 270 5.70 -6.32 -4.45
C ARG A 270 5.46 -7.32 -5.57
N GLU A 271 6.53 -7.69 -6.27
CA GLU A 271 6.49 -8.64 -7.38
C GLU A 271 6.91 -10.04 -6.91
N PHE A 272 6.08 -11.03 -7.19
CA PHE A 272 6.36 -12.45 -6.98
C PHE A 272 6.49 -13.11 -8.35
N LYS A 273 7.67 -13.63 -8.67
CA LYS A 273 8.05 -14.06 -10.02
C LYS A 273 8.17 -15.57 -10.12
N GLY A 274 7.60 -16.13 -11.19
CA GLY A 274 7.80 -17.52 -11.59
C GLY A 274 9.01 -17.66 -12.50
N SER A 275 9.50 -18.90 -12.65
CA SER A 275 10.65 -19.18 -13.50
C SER A 275 10.35 -18.90 -14.99
N ALA A 276 11.13 -18.00 -15.61
CA ALA A 276 11.07 -17.76 -17.06
C ALA A 276 11.27 -19.04 -17.88
N ALA A 277 12.13 -19.97 -17.41
CA ALA A 277 12.38 -21.24 -18.08
C ALA A 277 11.15 -22.16 -18.02
N ALA A 278 10.42 -22.16 -16.90
CA ALA A 278 9.17 -22.91 -16.77
C ALA A 278 8.09 -22.35 -17.70
N THR A 279 7.94 -21.02 -17.77
CA THR A 279 7.03 -20.36 -18.72
C THR A 279 7.36 -20.74 -20.16
N LEU A 280 8.63 -20.66 -20.55
CA LEU A 280 9.07 -20.98 -21.91
C LEU A 280 8.77 -22.44 -22.27
N LYS A 281 9.06 -23.38 -21.36
CA LYS A 281 8.78 -24.80 -21.56
C LYS A 281 7.27 -25.05 -21.73
N ALA A 282 6.44 -24.37 -20.93
CA ALA A 282 4.99 -24.49 -21.01
C ALA A 282 4.45 -23.96 -22.36
N ILE A 283 4.98 -22.84 -22.84
CA ILE A 283 4.63 -22.25 -24.14
C ILE A 283 5.06 -23.15 -25.30
N GLN A 284 6.29 -23.69 -25.29
CA GLN A 284 6.77 -24.59 -26.34
C GLN A 284 5.89 -25.84 -26.45
N PHE A 285 5.51 -26.42 -25.32
CA PHE A 285 4.61 -27.57 -25.30
C PHE A 285 3.22 -27.21 -25.80
N TRP A 286 2.68 -26.06 -25.38
CA TRP A 286 1.41 -25.54 -25.90
C TRP A 286 1.45 -25.37 -27.43
N LYS A 287 2.52 -24.78 -27.98
CA LYS A 287 2.69 -24.59 -29.43
C LYS A 287 2.66 -25.91 -30.19
N ALA A 288 3.35 -26.93 -29.68
CA ALA A 288 3.36 -28.28 -30.26
C ALA A 288 1.98 -28.97 -30.26
N LEU A 289 1.05 -28.54 -29.41
CA LEU A 289 -0.31 -29.09 -29.35
C LEU A 289 -1.31 -28.36 -30.26
N VAL A 290 -1.03 -27.11 -30.64
CA VAL A 290 -1.93 -26.27 -31.45
C VAL A 290 -1.52 -26.24 -32.92
N GLU A 291 -0.27 -26.57 -33.25
CA GLU A 291 0.23 -26.74 -34.64
C GLU A 291 -0.07 -28.12 -35.25
N VAL A 292 -0.71 -29.04 -34.51
CA VAL A 292 -1.14 -30.39 -34.94
C VAL A 292 -2.64 -30.40 -35.23
#